data_AF-A0A0S8BTL1-F1
#
_entry.id   AF-A0A0S8BTL1-F1
#
_cell.length_a   1.000
_cell.length_b   1.000
_cell.length_c   1.000
_cell.angle_alpha   90.00
_cell.angle_beta   90.00
_cell.angle_gamma   90.00
#
_symmetry.space_group_name_H-M   'P 1'
#
loop_
_entity.id
_entity.type
_entity.pdbx_description
1 polymer ?
#
loop_
_entity_poly.entity_id
_entity_poly.type
_entity_poly.pdbx_seq_one_letter_code
_entity_poly.pdbx_strand_id
1 'polypeptide(L)'
;MLALFLVELARMWPALDGAQSFAAASPVSWSSLAAFTVVVTVFFGAYVRGWRVLSRESTSGPAPYRNPGCRRLQSLAGGMAWALVAAHLILLWVMTLRAGPVALSHYELLRRFLSRPLVLAFYMLGLGALGLYLSQGIAASFRAWGFGTRPKSSLRLEVGCTLGSAILMLLAINVLSHFVTGRAYWGAS
;
A
#
# COMPACT_ATOMS: atom_id res chain seq x y z
N MET A 1 9.65 -12.12 -4.17
CA MET A 1 9.32 -10.71 -3.84
C MET A 1 9.49 -10.43 -2.35
N LEU A 2 8.62 -10.93 -1.46
CA LEU A 2 8.74 -10.68 -0.01
C LEU A 2 10.10 -11.13 0.58
N ALA A 3 10.60 -12.30 0.18
CA ALA A 3 11.92 -12.77 0.61
C ALA A 3 13.06 -11.81 0.23
N LEU A 4 12.99 -11.19 -0.96
CA LEU A 4 13.99 -10.21 -1.40
C LEU A 4 13.89 -8.91 -0.61
N PHE A 5 12.66 -8.49 -0.29
CA PHE A 5 12.42 -7.36 0.60
C PHE A 5 13.04 -7.60 1.99
N LEU A 6 12.85 -8.79 2.56
CA LEU A 6 13.41 -9.17 3.85
C LEU A 6 14.95 -9.25 3.81
N VAL A 7 15.53 -9.73 2.70
CA VAL A 7 16.98 -9.71 2.48
C VAL A 7 17.52 -8.27 2.42
N GLU A 8 16.84 -7.38 1.69
CA GLU A 8 17.24 -5.98 1.64
C GLU A 8 17.11 -5.29 3.00
N LEU A 9 16.08 -5.63 3.78
CA LEU A 9 15.90 -5.17 5.14
C LEU A 9 17.05 -5.65 6.04
N ALA A 10 17.41 -6.93 5.96
CA ALA A 10 18.55 -7.49 6.70
C ALA A 10 19.88 -6.84 6.29
N ARG A 11 20.07 -6.50 5.01
CA ARG A 11 21.25 -5.77 4.52
C ARG A 11 21.32 -4.32 5.02
N MET A 12 20.19 -3.69 5.34
CA MET A 12 20.19 -2.36 5.97
C MET A 12 20.38 -2.40 7.48
N TRP A 13 20.30 -3.58 8.09
CA TRP A 13 20.36 -3.75 9.54
C TRP A 13 21.50 -2.99 10.22
N PRO A 14 22.76 -3.01 9.71
CA PRO A 14 23.86 -2.27 10.33
C PRO A 14 23.70 -0.74 10.23
N ALA A 15 23.01 -0.23 9.20
CA ALA A 15 22.79 1.20 8.99
C ALA A 15 21.66 1.76 9.89
N LEU A 16 20.82 0.90 10.46
CA LEU A 16 19.76 1.28 11.39
C LEU A 16 20.31 1.54 12.81
N ASP A 17 21.43 0.94 13.19
CA ASP A 17 22.06 1.11 14.51
C ASP A 17 22.71 2.50 14.69
N GLY A 18 23.12 3.16 13.60
CA GLY A 18 23.73 4.50 13.63
C GLY A 18 22.75 5.68 13.64
N ALA A 19 21.43 5.44 13.58
CA ALA A 19 20.42 6.48 13.37
C ALA A 19 20.02 7.29 14.63
N GLN A 20 20.64 7.00 15.78
CA GLN A 20 20.37 7.69 17.05
C GLN A 20 20.77 9.18 17.04
N SER A 21 21.54 9.65 16.07
CA SER A 21 22.06 11.02 15.99
C SER A 21 21.06 12.07 15.48
N PHE A 22 19.87 11.67 15.00
CA PHE A 22 18.87 12.59 14.44
C PHE A 22 17.62 12.66 15.32
N ALA A 23 17.80 13.02 16.59
CA ALA A 23 16.70 13.22 17.54
C ALA A 23 16.13 14.65 17.44
N ALA A 24 15.26 14.90 16.46
CA ALA A 24 14.33 16.02 16.54
C ALA A 24 13.01 15.51 17.15
N ALA A 25 12.46 16.24 18.12
CA ALA A 25 11.21 15.88 18.79
C ALA A 25 10.10 15.65 17.76
N SER A 26 9.66 14.40 17.63
CA SER A 26 8.55 14.03 16.77
C SER A 26 7.28 13.93 17.62
N PRO A 27 6.15 14.50 17.17
CA PRO A 27 4.88 14.40 17.90
C PRO A 27 4.26 12.98 17.83
N VAL A 28 4.90 12.03 17.14
CA VAL A 28 4.41 10.66 17.01
C VAL A 28 4.76 9.88 18.27
N SER A 29 3.75 9.48 19.04
CA SER A 29 3.90 8.59 20.18
C SER A 29 3.83 7.11 19.76
N TRP A 30 4.36 6.21 20.60
CA TRP A 30 4.16 4.76 20.42
C TRP A 30 2.67 4.37 20.34
N SER A 31 1.82 5.08 21.08
CA SER A 31 0.37 4.86 21.06
C SER A 31 -0.26 5.25 19.73
N SER A 32 0.18 6.34 19.08
CA SER A 32 -0.35 6.72 17.76
C SER A 32 0.11 5.75 16.67
N LEU A 33 1.34 5.22 16.75
CA LEU A 33 1.83 4.16 15.85
C LEU A 33 1.01 2.86 16.01
N ALA A 34 0.75 2.45 17.25
CA ALA A 34 -0.07 1.27 17.54
C ALA A 34 -1.51 1.45 17.03
N ALA A 35 -2.13 2.59 17.32
CA ALA A 35 -3.47 2.92 16.84
C ALA A 35 -3.54 2.93 15.31
N PHE A 36 -2.58 3.55 14.64
CA PHE A 36 -2.46 3.55 13.18
C PHE A 36 -2.38 2.11 12.62
N THR A 37 -1.51 1.28 13.19
CA THR A 37 -1.34 -0.11 12.76
C THR A 37 -2.64 -0.91 12.90
N VAL A 38 -3.34 -0.76 14.03
CA VAL A 38 -4.64 -1.42 14.27
C VAL A 38 -5.67 -0.94 13.26
N VAL A 39 -5.81 0.37 13.06
CA VAL A 39 -6.77 0.95 12.11
C VAL A 39 -6.49 0.43 10.69
N VAL A 40 -5.25 0.52 10.21
CA VAL A 40 -4.88 0.04 8.87
C VAL A 40 -5.19 -1.45 8.72
N THR A 41 -4.80 -2.27 9.70
CA THR A 41 -5.00 -3.73 9.63
C THR A 41 -6.49 -4.10 9.67
N VAL A 42 -7.29 -3.45 10.51
CA VAL A 42 -8.72 -3.68 10.62
C VAL A 42 -9.46 -3.26 9.36
N PHE A 43 -9.20 -2.05 8.84
CA PHE A 43 -9.83 -1.58 7.61
C PHE A 43 -9.46 -2.44 6.42
N PHE A 44 -8.19 -2.81 6.28
CA PHE A 44 -7.73 -3.67 5.19
C PHE A 44 -8.30 -5.10 5.32
N GLY A 45 -8.37 -5.64 6.54
CA GLY A 45 -9.01 -6.92 6.84
C GLY A 45 -10.50 -6.95 6.55
N ALA A 46 -11.24 -5.91 6.97
CA ALA A 46 -12.66 -5.74 6.68
C ALA A 46 -12.91 -5.64 5.17
N TYR A 47 -12.06 -4.90 4.46
CA TYR A 47 -12.11 -4.77 3.01
C TYR A 47 -11.94 -6.12 2.30
N VAL A 48 -10.96 -6.93 2.75
CA VAL A 48 -10.71 -8.27 2.20
C VAL A 48 -11.82 -9.26 2.52
N ARG A 49 -12.39 -9.17 3.71
CA ARG A 49 -13.56 -9.98 4.09
C ARG A 49 -14.77 -9.63 3.22
N GLY A 50 -15.09 -8.33 3.08
CA GLY A 50 -16.17 -7.86 2.21
C GLY A 50 -15.99 -8.32 0.77
N TRP A 51 -14.77 -8.22 0.26
CA TRP A 51 -14.42 -8.70 -1.08
C TRP A 51 -14.62 -10.22 -1.27
N ARG A 52 -14.19 -11.04 -0.30
CA ARG A 52 -14.36 -12.50 -0.36
C ARG A 52 -15.82 -12.92 -0.36
N VAL A 53 -16.66 -12.20 0.40
CA VAL A 53 -18.11 -12.44 0.44
C VAL A 53 -18.74 -12.10 -0.91
N LEU A 54 -18.45 -10.91 -1.46
CA LEU A 54 -18.98 -10.46 -2.75
C LEU A 54 -18.50 -11.32 -3.94
N SER A 55 -17.29 -11.87 -3.86
CA SER A 55 -16.76 -12.80 -4.87
C SER A 55 -17.49 -14.14 -4.90
N ARG A 56 -18.10 -14.56 -3.77
CA ARG A 56 -18.86 -15.82 -3.65
C ARG A 56 -20.31 -15.70 -4.11
N GLU A 57 -20.97 -14.57 -3.86
CA GLU A 57 -22.38 -14.32 -4.23
C GLU A 57 -22.60 -14.00 -5.73
N SER A 58 -21.53 -13.68 -6.47
CA SER A 58 -21.58 -13.21 -7.86
C SER A 58 -21.80 -14.32 -8.92
N THR A 59 -22.69 -15.29 -8.70
CA THR A 59 -23.01 -16.35 -9.67
C THR A 59 -24.21 -16.04 -10.58
N SER A 60 -24.94 -14.94 -10.40
CA SER A 60 -26.19 -14.67 -11.15
C SER A 60 -26.23 -13.30 -11.84
N GLY A 61 -25.44 -13.10 -12.91
CA GLY A 61 -25.72 -11.98 -13.83
C GLY A 61 -24.62 -11.64 -14.85
N PRO A 62 -24.98 -11.29 -16.11
CA PRO A 62 -24.04 -10.97 -17.17
C PRO A 62 -23.50 -9.55 -16.99
N ALA A 63 -22.34 -9.42 -16.35
CA ALA A 63 -21.57 -8.18 -16.36
C ALA A 63 -20.23 -8.42 -17.07
N PRO A 64 -19.83 -7.58 -18.04
CA PRO A 64 -18.69 -7.81 -18.93
C PRO A 64 -17.33 -7.94 -18.22
N TYR A 65 -17.22 -7.52 -16.96
CA TYR A 65 -15.98 -7.59 -16.15
C TYR A 65 -15.89 -8.82 -15.22
N ARG A 66 -16.82 -9.78 -15.34
CA ARG A 66 -16.88 -11.00 -14.50
C ARG A 66 -16.18 -12.21 -15.12
N ASN A 67 -15.24 -12.01 -16.04
CA ASN A 67 -14.48 -13.12 -16.63
C ASN A 67 -13.55 -13.76 -15.56
N PRO A 68 -13.27 -15.07 -15.64
CA PRO A 68 -12.45 -15.77 -14.66
C PRO A 68 -10.99 -15.26 -14.59
N GLY A 69 -10.44 -14.73 -15.68
CA GLY A 69 -9.13 -14.08 -15.72
C GLY A 69 -9.08 -12.78 -14.90
N CYS A 70 -10.10 -11.93 -14.98
CA CYS A 70 -10.23 -10.71 -14.18
C CYS A 70 -10.32 -11.05 -12.69
N ARG A 71 -11.06 -12.11 -12.30
CA ARG A 71 -11.11 -12.57 -10.91
C ARG A 71 -9.74 -13.06 -10.42
N ARG A 72 -8.99 -13.79 -11.24
CA ARG A 72 -7.64 -14.25 -10.91
C ARG A 72 -6.68 -13.07 -10.75
N LEU A 73 -6.67 -12.14 -11.71
CA LEU A 73 -5.85 -10.93 -11.64
C LEU A 73 -6.15 -10.12 -10.39
N GLN A 74 -7.41 -9.98 -10.04
CA GLN A 74 -7.82 -9.24 -8.87
C GLN A 74 -7.48 -9.95 -7.55
N SER A 75 -7.58 -11.28 -7.50
CA SER A 75 -7.13 -12.06 -6.35
C SER A 75 -5.61 -11.94 -6.16
N LEU A 76 -4.85 -11.95 -7.26
CA LEU A 76 -3.40 -11.73 -7.24
C LEU A 76 -3.08 -10.30 -6.78
N ALA A 77 -3.79 -9.29 -7.30
CA ALA A 77 -3.64 -7.90 -6.90
C ALA A 77 -3.94 -7.71 -5.40
N GLY A 78 -5.01 -8.32 -4.88
CA GLY A 78 -5.33 -8.30 -3.45
C GLY A 78 -4.26 -8.96 -2.58
N GLY A 79 -3.70 -10.08 -3.03
CA GLY A 79 -2.57 -10.74 -2.36
C GLY A 79 -1.30 -9.89 -2.34
N MET A 80 -0.96 -9.26 -3.47
CA MET A 80 0.17 -8.34 -3.58
C MET A 80 -0.02 -7.07 -2.74
N ALA A 81 -1.23 -6.51 -2.72
CA ALA A 81 -1.57 -5.36 -1.89
C ALA A 81 -1.41 -5.69 -0.39
N TRP A 82 -1.85 -6.87 0.05
CA TRP A 82 -1.59 -7.36 1.41
C TRP A 82 -0.11 -7.50 1.72
N ALA A 83 0.66 -8.09 0.80
CA ALA A 83 2.10 -8.25 0.98
C ALA A 83 2.79 -6.88 1.09
N LEU A 84 2.36 -5.88 0.31
CA LEU A 84 2.87 -4.52 0.42
C LEU A 84 2.53 -3.91 1.78
N VAL A 85 1.26 -3.96 2.21
CA VAL A 85 0.83 -3.37 3.50
C VAL A 85 1.58 -4.03 4.67
N ALA A 86 1.67 -5.36 4.69
CA ALA A 86 2.38 -6.09 5.73
C ALA A 86 3.88 -5.74 5.74
N ALA A 87 4.54 -5.74 4.58
CA ALA A 87 5.95 -5.37 4.46
C ALA A 87 6.21 -3.92 4.90
N HIS A 88 5.31 -2.99 4.53
CA HIS A 88 5.38 -1.59 4.93
C HIS A 88 5.24 -1.41 6.44
N LEU A 89 4.29 -2.11 7.06
CA LEU A 89 4.12 -2.09 8.52
C LEU A 89 5.32 -2.70 9.25
N ILE A 90 5.84 -3.83 8.77
CA ILE A 90 7.06 -4.44 9.34
C ILE A 90 8.22 -3.45 9.29
N LEU A 91 8.43 -2.80 8.13
CA LEU A 91 9.48 -1.81 7.96
C LEU A 91 9.33 -0.64 8.94
N LEU A 92 8.10 -0.10 9.05
CA LEU A 92 7.79 0.99 9.97
C LEU A 92 8.11 0.61 11.41
N TRP A 93 7.66 -0.56 11.87
CA TRP A 93 7.95 -1.06 13.21
C TRP A 93 9.44 -1.30 13.46
N VAL A 94 10.16 -1.89 12.50
CA VAL A 94 11.61 -2.12 12.61
C VAL A 94 12.36 -0.80 12.74
N MET A 95 12.01 0.20 11.92
CA MET A 95 12.62 1.53 11.99
C MET A 95 12.29 2.22 13.32
N THR A 96 11.04 2.13 13.80
CA THR A 96 10.65 2.77 15.06
C THR A 96 11.30 2.10 16.29
N LEU A 97 11.42 0.78 16.30
CA LEU A 97 12.11 0.03 17.36
C LEU A 97 13.59 0.38 17.46
N ARG A 98 14.24 0.74 16.35
CA ARG A 98 15.68 1.04 16.29
C ARG A 98 16.01 2.51 16.49
N ALA A 99 15.29 3.40 15.81
CA ALA A 99 15.58 4.83 15.79
C ALA A 99 14.68 5.66 16.71
N GLY A 100 13.74 5.03 17.42
CA GLY A 100 12.67 5.71 18.15
C GLY A 100 11.64 6.33 17.20
N PRO A 101 10.53 6.89 17.71
CA PRO A 101 9.44 7.42 16.88
C PRO A 101 9.77 8.82 16.28
N VAL A 102 11.01 9.05 15.86
CA VAL A 102 11.48 10.34 15.36
C VAL A 102 11.28 10.47 13.85
N ALA A 103 10.57 11.52 13.41
CA ALA A 103 10.16 11.69 12.01
C ALA A 103 11.35 11.88 11.04
N LEU A 104 12.39 12.61 11.47
CA LEU A 104 13.53 12.93 10.60
C LEU A 104 14.42 11.70 10.33
N SER A 105 14.66 10.87 11.36
CA SER A 105 15.40 9.61 11.23
C SER A 105 14.63 8.60 10.38
N HIS A 106 13.30 8.52 10.53
CA HIS A 106 12.46 7.69 9.67
C HIS A 106 12.51 8.11 8.21
N TYR A 107 12.45 9.41 7.91
CA TYR A 107 12.49 9.90 6.53
C TYR A 107 13.78 9.49 5.80
N GLU A 108 14.95 9.73 6.41
CA GLU A 108 16.23 9.39 5.79
C GLU A 108 16.47 7.88 5.68
N LEU A 109 16.06 7.10 6.69
CA LEU A 109 16.13 5.64 6.63
C LEU A 109 15.20 5.08 5.55
N LEU A 110 13.98 5.58 5.47
CA LEU A 110 13.01 5.20 4.44
C LEU A 110 13.49 5.58 3.05
N ARG A 111 14.08 6.77 2.90
CA ARG A 111 14.70 7.23 1.65
C ARG A 111 15.80 6.29 1.20
N ARG A 112 16.76 5.95 2.07
CA ARG A 112 17.84 5.01 1.76
C ARG A 112 17.27 3.66 1.31
N PHE A 113 16.25 3.15 2.00
CA PHE A 113 15.65 1.86 1.68
C PHE A 113 14.89 1.87 0.35
N LEU A 114 13.97 2.82 0.18
CA LEU A 114 13.14 2.96 -1.03
C LEU A 114 13.98 3.24 -2.26
N SER A 115 15.17 3.82 -2.09
CA SER A 115 16.06 4.04 -3.20
C SER A 115 16.60 2.71 -3.79
N ARG A 116 16.65 1.61 -3.03
CA ARG A 116 17.17 0.34 -3.54
C ARG A 116 16.24 -0.20 -4.65
N PRO A 117 16.77 -0.59 -5.82
CA PRO A 117 15.95 -0.88 -7.01
C PRO A 117 14.95 -2.00 -6.79
N LEU A 118 15.30 -3.03 -6.01
CA LEU A 118 14.39 -4.13 -5.67
C LEU A 118 13.25 -3.69 -4.74
N VAL A 119 13.55 -2.82 -3.78
CA VAL A 119 12.55 -2.27 -2.86
C VAL A 119 11.62 -1.33 -3.61
N LEU A 120 12.16 -0.48 -4.47
CA LEU A 120 11.39 0.41 -5.33
C LEU A 120 10.45 -0.38 -6.25
N ALA A 121 10.96 -1.42 -6.91
CA ALA A 121 10.16 -2.29 -7.77
C ALA A 121 9.04 -2.99 -6.98
N PHE A 122 9.34 -3.45 -5.76
CA PHE A 122 8.33 -4.02 -4.86
C PHE A 122 7.23 -3.00 -4.51
N TYR A 123 7.59 -1.76 -4.17
CA TYR A 123 6.63 -0.70 -3.87
C TYR A 123 5.81 -0.30 -5.11
N MET A 124 6.43 -0.17 -6.28
CA MET A 124 5.74 0.15 -7.53
C MET A 124 4.71 -0.93 -7.89
N LEU A 125 5.10 -2.19 -7.84
CA LEU A 125 4.20 -3.32 -8.11
C LEU A 125 3.10 -3.45 -7.05
N GLY A 126 3.45 -3.27 -5.77
CA GLY A 126 2.51 -3.30 -4.67
C GLY A 126 1.49 -2.16 -4.75
N LEU A 127 1.91 -0.95 -5.09
CA LEU A 127 1.04 0.21 -5.25
C LEU A 127 0.13 0.01 -6.45
N GLY A 128 0.66 -0.43 -7.59
CA GLY A 128 -0.12 -0.82 -8.78
C GLY A 128 -1.22 -1.81 -8.44
N ALA A 129 -0.86 -2.89 -7.75
CA ALA A 129 -1.79 -3.90 -7.27
C ALA A 129 -2.82 -3.33 -6.28
N LEU A 130 -2.38 -2.47 -5.35
CA LEU A 130 -3.24 -1.82 -4.37
C LEU A 130 -4.29 -0.96 -5.04
N GLY A 131 -3.96 -0.14 -6.04
CA GLY A 131 -4.96 0.69 -6.72
C GLY A 131 -5.98 -0.13 -7.50
N LEU A 132 -5.53 -1.13 -8.26
CA LEU A 132 -6.45 -2.05 -8.95
C LEU A 132 -7.42 -2.72 -7.95
N TYR A 133 -6.88 -3.17 -6.82
CA TYR A 133 -7.67 -3.75 -5.75
C TYR A 133 -8.65 -2.74 -5.12
N LEU A 134 -8.17 -1.51 -4.83
CA LEU A 134 -8.93 -0.46 -4.16
C LEU A 134 -10.12 0.03 -4.99
N SER A 135 -9.90 0.29 -6.28
CA SER A 135 -10.96 0.72 -7.22
C SER A 135 -12.13 -0.26 -7.19
N GLN A 136 -11.82 -1.54 -7.34
CA GLN A 136 -12.85 -2.55 -7.52
C GLN A 136 -13.58 -2.91 -6.21
N GLY A 137 -12.90 -2.96 -5.07
CA GLY A 137 -13.59 -3.22 -3.80
C GLY A 137 -14.31 -2.01 -3.22
N ILE A 138 -13.96 -0.76 -3.58
CA ILE A 138 -14.80 0.41 -3.26
C ILE A 138 -16.12 0.32 -4.02
N ALA A 139 -16.05 0.07 -5.34
CA ALA A 139 -17.25 -0.13 -6.16
C ALA A 139 -18.12 -1.28 -5.63
N ALA A 140 -17.49 -2.39 -5.21
CA ALA A 140 -18.19 -3.53 -4.64
C ALA A 140 -18.85 -3.19 -3.28
N SER A 141 -18.17 -2.41 -2.43
CA SER A 141 -18.71 -1.95 -1.13
C SER A 141 -19.95 -1.07 -1.30
N PHE A 142 -19.90 -0.11 -2.23
CA PHE A 142 -21.07 0.73 -2.54
C PHE A 142 -22.28 -0.10 -3.02
N ARG A 143 -22.03 -1.14 -3.83
CA ARG A 143 -23.10 -2.06 -4.27
C ARG A 143 -23.69 -2.87 -3.13
N ALA A 144 -22.86 -3.32 -2.19
CA ALA A 144 -23.32 -4.05 -1.01
C ALA A 144 -24.28 -3.19 -0.16
N TRP A 145 -24.15 -1.87 -0.22
CA TRP A 145 -25.01 -0.92 0.48
C TRP A 145 -26.20 -0.44 -0.38
N GLY A 146 -26.44 -1.08 -1.52
CA GLY A 146 -27.56 -0.76 -2.41
C GLY A 146 -27.32 0.38 -3.41
N PHE A 147 -26.14 1.02 -3.39
CA PHE A 147 -25.79 2.06 -4.35
C PHE A 147 -25.29 1.49 -5.67
N GLY A 148 -25.66 2.11 -6.79
CA GLY A 148 -25.10 1.72 -8.10
C GLY A 148 -25.51 0.34 -8.61
N THR A 149 -26.63 -0.22 -8.15
CA THR A 149 -27.12 -1.56 -8.54
C THR A 149 -27.67 -1.62 -9.96
N ARG A 150 -28.16 -0.49 -10.50
CA ARG A 150 -28.63 -0.39 -11.88
C ARG A 150 -27.46 -0.41 -12.88
N PRO A 151 -27.59 -1.01 -14.08
CA PRO A 151 -26.48 -1.18 -15.03
C PRO A 151 -25.72 0.12 -15.36
N LYS A 152 -26.44 1.19 -15.71
CA LYS A 152 -25.84 2.50 -16.02
C LYS A 152 -25.17 3.15 -14.80
N SER A 153 -25.71 2.95 -13.60
CA SER A 153 -25.16 3.50 -12.37
C SER A 153 -23.94 2.71 -11.88
N SER A 154 -23.97 1.38 -12.06
CA SER A 154 -22.85 0.47 -11.81
C SER A 154 -21.64 0.82 -12.65
N LEU A 155 -21.84 1.11 -13.95
CA LEU A 155 -20.76 1.52 -14.85
C LEU A 155 -20.13 2.85 -14.41
N ARG A 156 -20.96 3.85 -14.07
CA ARG A 156 -20.47 5.15 -13.58
C ARG A 156 -19.68 5.00 -12.28
N LEU A 157 -20.14 4.12 -11.39
CA LEU A 157 -19.45 3.82 -10.14
C LEU A 157 -18.07 3.19 -10.41
N GLU A 158 -17.98 2.20 -11.30
CA GLU A 158 -16.70 1.57 -11.67
C GLU A 158 -15.71 2.57 -12.29
N VAL A 159 -16.18 3.40 -13.23
CA VAL A 159 -15.36 4.44 -13.86
C VAL A 159 -14.90 5.45 -12.81
N GLY A 160 -15.79 5.89 -11.93
CA GLY A 160 -15.47 6.83 -10.85
C GLY A 160 -14.44 6.26 -9.87
N CYS A 161 -14.61 5.02 -9.41
CA CYS A 161 -13.64 4.36 -8.52
C CYS A 161 -12.29 4.13 -9.21
N THR A 162 -12.30 3.83 -10.51
CA THR A 162 -11.06 3.65 -11.29
C THR A 162 -10.32 4.97 -11.45
N LEU A 163 -11.04 6.05 -11.78
CA LEU A 163 -10.46 7.38 -11.86
C LEU A 163 -9.90 7.84 -10.52
N GLY A 164 -10.67 7.69 -9.44
CA GLY A 164 -10.22 8.02 -8.09
C GLY A 164 -8.97 7.23 -7.68
N SER A 165 -8.94 5.93 -7.98
CA SER A 165 -7.76 5.11 -7.73
C SER A 165 -6.56 5.52 -8.59
N ALA A 166 -6.77 5.93 -9.85
CA ALA A 166 -5.69 6.41 -10.71
C ALA A 166 -5.08 7.70 -10.17
N ILE A 167 -5.91 8.63 -9.67
CA ILE A 167 -5.45 9.87 -9.02
C ILE A 167 -4.62 9.54 -7.77
N LEU A 168 -5.10 8.64 -6.90
CA LEU A 168 -4.35 8.20 -5.72
C LEU A 168 -3.03 7.52 -6.09
N MET A 169 -3.01 6.76 -7.19
CA MET A 169 -1.80 6.13 -7.72
C MET A 169 -0.79 7.18 -8.19
N LEU A 170 -1.24 8.18 -8.94
CA LEU A 170 -0.38 9.29 -9.41
C LEU A 170 0.19 10.07 -8.22
N LEU A 171 -0.62 10.32 -7.19
CA LEU A 171 -0.15 10.94 -5.96
C LEU A 171 0.90 10.06 -5.26
N ALA A 172 0.67 8.75 -5.14
CA ALA A 172 1.61 7.82 -4.53
C ALA A 172 2.93 7.74 -5.32
N ILE A 173 2.87 7.72 -6.65
CA ILE A 173 4.03 7.76 -7.54
C ILE A 173 4.79 9.08 -7.39
N ASN A 174 4.07 10.21 -7.31
CA ASN A 174 4.69 11.52 -7.09
C ASN A 174 5.44 11.57 -5.75
N VAL A 175 4.82 11.10 -4.66
CA VAL A 175 5.46 10.99 -3.34
C VAL A 175 6.67 10.05 -3.39
N LEU A 176 6.54 8.89 -4.04
CA LEU A 176 7.64 7.93 -4.18
C LEU A 176 8.81 8.52 -4.99
N SER A 177 8.50 9.35 -5.99
CA SER A 177 9.50 9.99 -6.85
C SER A 177 10.40 10.94 -6.06
N HIS A 178 9.90 11.63 -5.02
CA HIS A 178 10.73 12.46 -4.13
C HIS A 178 11.87 11.68 -3.46
N PHE A 179 11.66 10.40 -3.15
CA PHE A 179 12.69 9.55 -2.56
C PHE A 179 13.77 9.12 -3.58
N VAL A 180 13.42 9.12 -4.87
CA VAL A 180 14.33 8.76 -5.97
C VAL A 180 15.08 9.99 -6.48
N THR A 181 14.39 11.09 -6.78
CA THR A 181 14.99 12.34 -7.30
C THR A 181 15.87 13.02 -6.28
N GLY A 182 15.56 12.91 -4.98
CA GLY A 182 16.46 13.34 -3.93
C GLY A 182 17.86 12.69 -4.02
N ARG A 183 18.01 11.48 -4.59
CA ARG A 183 19.32 10.85 -4.77
C ARG A 183 20.20 11.60 -5.78
N ALA A 184 19.61 12.19 -6.82
CA ALA A 184 20.35 12.89 -7.88
C ALA A 184 21.04 14.17 -7.38
N TYR A 185 20.44 14.86 -6.40
CA TYR A 185 21.00 16.10 -5.85
C TYR A 185 22.08 15.87 -4.77
N TRP A 186 22.10 14.70 -4.12
CA TRP A 186 22.98 14.44 -2.97
C TRP A 186 23.99 13.31 -3.21
N GLY A 187 23.93 12.62 -4.35
CA GLY A 187 24.88 11.56 -4.74
C GLY A 187 26.01 12.02 -5.68
N ALA A 188 26.13 13.34 -5.92
CA ALA A 188 27.15 13.95 -6.77
C ALA A 188 28.35 14.53 -5.98
N SER A 189 28.46 14.20 -4.69
CA SER A 189 29.60 14.59 -3.83
C SER A 189 30.44 13.37 -3.48
#